data_AF-A0A0R1UP18-F1
#
_entry.id   AF-A0A0R1UP18-F1
#
_cell.length_a   1.000
_cell.length_b   1.000
_cell.length_c   1.000
_cell.angle_alpha   90.00
_cell.angle_beta   90.00
_cell.angle_gamma   90.00
#
_symmetry.space_group_name_H-M   'P 1'
#
loop_
_entity.id
_entity.type
_entity.pdbx_description
1 polymer ?
#
loop_
_entity_poly.entity_id
_entity_poly.type
_entity_poly.pdbx_seq_one_letter_code
_entity_poly.pdbx_strand_id
1 'polypeptide(L)'
;MKKNLKVTAAVAAALLAVAPIATSVVPTGAGSSVVQAADGISLGSTNSGNTNANSGSTVANAPTDRPYFTFNNQVIAEATSANTSANVVRTTVSIKDGEAVSSVTKKLNDLGIKFYPNNNSAGQDLKLTDSEVTAALAQNGITTKNVSTKGSDNKTTTQVVISIPSSVSAFNLTLTGTSGSRTATIQVPVVTSGNSSASDNTSAPVFHYSVNGTRSSNSLNGQVFQVAVNSNFNATNFTDSEGNQIAISADQNANNTTSASITSSGSVNTSEAGRYYNVTLTATGLTGQKNSVTYTVLVAPSSLQTLHAASGQTTIPTYNIYGNNVLSGSTTFKDGQQVYVGDQARTINGVSYSRVSTKSKNDANASNVWVMTSALVTPAATETSEAHTVMIESRGYDKNGNFTGNVYPVYSSLNIVPKVVTINGKTYYKIAGKDEYVRVTNITGTQRKLTRNAYIYWSSYRRTPGTGKMYRGQTVTTYGAAVTFKNGKKYYKIQGCAANNKRYIKAVNFY
;
A
#
# COMPACT_ATOMS: atom_id res chain seq x y z
N MET A 1 -64.25 30.68 25.59
CA MET A 1 -64.41 31.94 24.82
C MET A 1 -63.06 32.67 24.86
N LYS A 2 -62.29 32.68 23.76
CA LYS A 2 -61.98 33.87 22.90
C LYS A 2 -61.27 35.00 23.68
N LYS A 3 -60.10 35.55 23.31
CA LYS A 3 -59.44 35.74 22.00
C LYS A 3 -58.00 36.28 22.18
N ASN A 4 -57.08 35.78 21.34
CA ASN A 4 -56.05 36.45 20.52
C ASN A 4 -55.62 37.90 20.86
N LEU A 5 -54.31 38.21 20.84
CA LEU A 5 -53.55 38.61 19.64
C LEU A 5 -52.05 38.84 19.93
N LYS A 6 -51.27 38.93 18.86
CA LYS A 6 -49.82 38.75 18.75
C LYS A 6 -49.25 39.92 17.89
N VAL A 7 -47.92 40.08 17.95
CA VAL A 7 -46.97 40.56 16.91
C VAL A 7 -46.51 42.05 16.86
N THR A 8 -45.16 42.20 16.90
CA THR A 8 -44.23 43.14 16.16
C THR A 8 -44.35 44.66 16.35
N ALA A 9 -43.35 45.53 16.13
CA ALA A 9 -41.88 45.58 16.01
C ALA A 9 -41.51 47.07 15.70
N ALA A 10 -40.21 47.41 15.65
CA ALA A 10 -39.56 48.65 15.13
C ALA A 10 -39.49 49.90 16.04
N VAL A 11 -38.53 50.85 16.00
CA VAL A 11 -37.19 51.13 15.38
C VAL A 11 -36.69 52.44 16.04
N ALA A 12 -35.37 52.65 16.24
CA ALA A 12 -34.60 53.94 16.10
C ALA A 12 -33.24 53.82 16.84
N ALA A 13 -32.06 53.80 16.20
CA ALA A 13 -31.28 54.86 15.51
C ALA A 13 -30.23 55.56 16.41
N ALA A 14 -28.93 55.34 16.13
CA ALA A 14 -27.85 56.34 16.25
C ALA A 14 -26.56 55.83 15.56
N LEU A 15 -26.02 56.65 14.68
CA LEU A 15 -24.84 56.44 13.83
C LEU A 15 -23.69 57.30 14.41
N LEU A 16 -22.51 56.75 14.69
CA LEU A 16 -21.29 57.56 14.91
C LEU A 16 -20.06 56.81 14.35
N ALA A 17 -19.31 57.51 13.49
CA ALA A 17 -18.14 57.04 12.76
C ALA A 17 -16.86 57.03 13.62
N VAL A 18 -15.91 56.14 13.30
CA VAL A 18 -14.55 56.13 13.87
C VAL A 18 -13.51 56.10 12.75
N ALA A 19 -12.57 57.04 12.81
CA ALA A 19 -11.38 57.16 11.96
C ALA A 19 -10.15 56.49 12.62
N PRO A 20 -9.11 56.10 11.85
CA PRO A 20 -7.94 55.37 12.38
C PRO A 20 -6.84 56.29 12.92
N ILE A 21 -6.18 55.87 14.00
CA ILE A 21 -4.94 56.49 14.51
C ILE A 21 -3.78 55.52 14.28
N ALA A 22 -2.85 55.92 13.40
CA ALA A 22 -1.54 55.33 13.27
C ALA A 22 -0.60 55.91 14.34
N THR A 23 0.19 55.06 15.01
CA THR A 23 1.40 55.50 15.72
C THR A 23 2.57 54.65 15.26
N SER A 24 3.45 55.28 14.48
CA SER A 24 4.79 54.80 14.15
C SER A 24 5.75 55.16 15.28
N VAL A 25 6.56 54.20 15.71
CA VAL A 25 7.85 54.49 16.36
C VAL A 25 8.94 53.69 15.66
N VAL A 26 9.91 54.41 15.10
CA VAL A 26 11.17 53.91 14.56
C VAL A 26 12.23 53.99 15.66
N PRO A 27 13.15 53.03 15.75
CA PRO A 27 14.51 53.33 16.20
C PRO A 27 15.52 53.18 15.06
N THR A 28 16.26 54.25 14.82
CA THR A 28 17.51 54.31 14.05
C THR A 28 18.69 53.87 14.91
N GLY A 29 19.67 53.14 14.34
CA GLY A 29 21.03 53.11 14.88
C GLY A 29 21.85 51.83 14.65
N ALA A 30 22.80 51.93 13.72
CA ALA A 30 24.12 51.29 13.70
C ALA A 30 24.23 49.73 13.77
N GLY A 31 24.56 49.16 12.60
CA GLY A 31 25.59 48.11 12.45
C GLY A 31 25.55 46.93 13.40
N SER A 32 24.60 46.02 13.21
CA SER A 32 24.77 44.63 13.65
C SER A 32 24.76 43.75 12.41
N SER A 33 25.82 42.98 12.22
CA SER A 33 25.87 41.95 11.17
C SER A 33 24.61 41.11 11.26
N VAL A 34 23.81 41.09 10.20
CA VAL A 34 22.67 40.17 10.10
C VAL A 34 23.28 38.76 10.05
N VAL A 35 23.36 38.10 11.20
CA VAL A 35 23.60 36.67 11.27
C VAL A 35 22.39 36.04 10.57
N GLN A 36 22.57 35.55 9.36
CA GLN A 36 21.56 34.68 8.74
C GLN A 36 21.29 33.55 9.72
N ALA A 37 20.02 33.34 10.09
CA ALA A 37 19.63 32.16 10.86
C ALA A 37 20.11 30.94 10.08
N ALA A 38 20.88 30.06 10.74
CA ALA A 38 21.28 28.80 10.13
C ALA A 38 20.02 28.02 9.72
N ASP A 39 20.08 27.35 8.57
CA ASP A 39 19.00 26.47 8.13
C ASP A 39 18.72 25.44 9.23
N GLY A 40 17.46 25.29 9.64
CA GLY A 40 17.13 24.44 10.77
C GLY A 40 15.64 24.33 11.06
N ILE A 41 15.29 23.34 11.88
CA ILE A 41 13.93 23.08 12.35
C ILE A 41 13.86 23.44 13.83
N SER A 42 12.84 24.18 14.22
CA SER A 42 12.53 24.50 15.62
C SER A 42 11.13 24.00 15.99
N LEU A 43 10.96 23.63 17.25
CA LEU A 43 9.70 23.18 17.82
C LEU A 43 9.16 24.22 18.80
N GLY A 44 7.88 24.56 18.67
CA GLY A 44 7.15 25.40 19.61
C GLY A 44 5.70 24.96 19.75
N SER A 45 4.87 25.82 20.32
CA SER A 45 3.42 25.64 20.42
C SER A 45 2.67 26.87 19.89
N THR A 46 1.50 26.67 19.30
CA THR A 46 0.53 27.74 19.04
C THR A 46 -0.84 27.34 19.54
N ASN A 47 -1.44 28.16 20.41
CA ASN A 47 -2.78 27.95 21.00
C ASN A 47 -3.94 28.18 20.00
N SER A 48 -3.70 28.22 18.70
CA SER A 48 -4.74 28.58 17.72
C SER A 48 -5.42 27.33 17.17
N GLY A 49 -6.74 27.30 17.34
CA GLY A 49 -7.59 26.12 17.21
C GLY A 49 -7.62 25.50 15.82
N ASN A 50 -7.09 24.28 15.73
CA ASN A 50 -7.72 23.14 15.06
C ASN A 50 -6.88 21.89 15.40
N THR A 51 -7.30 21.13 16.41
CA THR A 51 -6.61 19.89 16.82
C THR A 51 -6.95 18.69 15.93
N ASN A 52 -7.80 18.88 14.92
CA ASN A 52 -8.15 17.82 13.99
C ASN A 52 -7.10 17.74 12.88
N ALA A 53 -6.64 16.52 12.62
CA ALA A 53 -5.77 16.24 11.49
C ALA A 53 -6.45 16.67 10.17
N ASN A 54 -5.68 17.28 9.28
CA ASN A 54 -6.16 17.65 7.95
C ASN A 54 -6.57 16.40 7.16
N SER A 55 -7.76 16.44 6.55
CA SER A 55 -8.35 15.28 5.85
C SER A 55 -8.13 15.28 4.32
N GLY A 56 -7.55 16.31 3.70
CA GLY A 56 -7.70 16.43 2.24
C GLY A 56 -6.80 17.35 1.41
N SER A 57 -5.65 17.83 1.87
CA SER A 57 -4.78 18.67 1.01
C SER A 57 -3.37 18.12 0.85
N THR A 58 -3.09 17.52 -0.30
CA THR A 58 -1.73 17.34 -0.82
C THR A 58 -1.56 18.29 -2.00
N VAL A 59 -0.49 19.08 -2.01
CA VAL A 59 -0.08 19.76 -3.25
C VAL A 59 0.65 18.72 -4.09
N ALA A 60 0.21 18.51 -5.33
CA ALA A 60 0.79 17.51 -6.22
C ALA A 60 2.27 17.77 -6.55
N ASN A 61 2.69 19.04 -6.43
CA ASN A 61 4.04 19.49 -6.77
C ASN A 61 4.71 20.19 -5.57
N ALA A 62 6.00 19.92 -5.39
CA ALA A 62 6.84 20.71 -4.48
C ALA A 62 6.85 22.18 -4.93
N PRO A 63 6.73 23.14 -4.00
CA PRO A 63 6.85 24.55 -4.35
C PRO A 63 8.28 24.82 -4.85
N THR A 64 8.38 25.58 -5.95
CA THR A 64 9.67 25.86 -6.60
C THR A 64 10.43 27.01 -5.98
N ASP A 65 9.74 27.80 -5.16
CA ASP A 65 10.20 29.12 -4.79
C ASP A 65 10.39 29.28 -3.29
N ARG A 66 10.07 28.33 -2.41
CA ARG A 66 10.08 28.49 -0.94
C ARG A 66 10.44 27.20 -0.19
N PRO A 67 10.85 27.28 1.10
CA PRO A 67 10.96 26.10 1.94
C PRO A 67 9.59 25.45 2.17
N TYR A 68 9.59 24.14 2.46
CA TYR A 68 8.36 23.39 2.72
C TYR A 68 8.63 22.14 3.57
N PHE A 69 7.57 21.57 4.13
CA PHE A 69 7.61 20.27 4.78
C PHE A 69 6.95 19.20 3.91
N THR A 70 7.44 17.99 4.03
CA THR A 70 6.71 16.80 3.61
C THR A 70 6.39 15.93 4.80
N PHE A 71 5.33 15.15 4.68
CA PHE A 71 5.01 14.04 5.55
C PHE A 71 4.81 12.82 4.66
N ASN A 72 5.58 11.75 4.91
CA ASN A 72 5.61 10.56 4.05
C ASN A 72 5.82 10.89 2.57
N ASN A 73 6.77 11.78 2.28
CA ASN A 73 7.13 12.27 0.94
C ASN A 73 6.03 13.07 0.21
N GLN A 74 4.93 13.43 0.87
CA GLN A 74 3.90 14.31 0.32
C GLN A 74 4.01 15.71 0.92
N VAL A 75 3.96 16.73 0.06
CA VAL A 75 4.02 18.15 0.48
C VAL A 75 2.83 18.47 1.39
N ILE A 76 3.12 19.11 2.53
CA ILE A 76 2.11 19.73 3.38
C ILE A 76 1.92 21.17 2.90
N ALA A 77 0.66 21.55 2.63
CA ALA A 77 0.31 22.88 2.14
C ALA A 77 0.40 23.95 3.25
N GLU A 78 0.50 25.21 2.88
CA GLU A 78 0.34 26.33 3.83
C GLU A 78 -1.13 26.55 4.17
N ALA A 79 -1.40 27.00 5.40
CA ALA A 79 -2.73 27.43 5.81
C ALA A 79 -3.18 28.63 4.98
N THR A 80 -4.42 28.60 4.51
CA THR A 80 -5.06 29.72 3.79
C THR A 80 -6.41 30.03 4.44
N SER A 81 -7.00 31.19 4.14
CA SER A 81 -8.34 31.52 4.62
C SER A 81 -9.41 30.52 4.16
N ALA A 82 -9.20 29.85 3.02
CA ALA A 82 -10.10 28.82 2.49
C ALA A 82 -9.86 27.43 3.11
N ASN A 83 -8.64 27.15 3.57
CA ASN A 83 -8.30 25.93 4.28
C ASN A 83 -7.28 26.24 5.39
N THR A 84 -7.80 26.60 6.56
CA THR A 84 -7.00 26.95 7.73
C THR A 84 -6.27 25.76 8.32
N SER A 85 -6.67 24.52 7.98
CA SER A 85 -6.04 23.27 8.43
C SER A 85 -4.99 22.72 7.46
N ALA A 86 -4.73 23.39 6.35
CA ALA A 86 -3.88 22.87 5.28
C ALA A 86 -2.45 22.52 5.74
N ASN A 87 -1.92 23.26 6.74
CA ASN A 87 -0.62 23.04 7.36
C ASN A 87 -0.63 22.09 8.56
N VAL A 88 -1.78 21.50 8.90
CA VAL A 88 -1.89 20.51 9.96
C VAL A 88 -1.49 19.14 9.40
N VAL A 89 -0.57 18.46 10.09
CA VAL A 89 -0.12 17.12 9.72
C VAL A 89 -1.31 16.18 9.79
N ARG A 90 -1.38 15.28 8.80
CA ARG A 90 -2.50 14.34 8.60
C ARG A 90 -2.45 13.14 9.55
N THR A 91 -1.88 13.31 10.73
CA THR A 91 -1.78 12.29 11.78
C THR A 91 -1.82 12.96 13.14
N THR A 92 -2.07 12.18 14.18
CA THR A 92 -2.08 12.65 15.56
C THR A 92 -1.05 11.86 16.36
N VAL A 93 -0.35 12.53 17.26
CA VAL A 93 0.53 11.91 18.26
C VAL A 93 -0.24 11.75 19.56
N SER A 94 -0.32 10.53 20.08
CA SER A 94 -0.94 10.29 21.38
C SER A 94 0.11 10.23 22.49
N ILE A 95 -0.18 10.93 23.58
CA ILE A 95 0.64 10.93 24.80
C ILE A 95 -0.20 10.52 26.01
N LYS A 96 0.44 9.94 27.03
CA LYS A 96 -0.24 9.49 28.27
C LYS A 96 0.42 10.02 29.53
N ASP A 97 -0.36 10.18 30.60
CA ASP A 97 0.20 10.54 31.90
C ASP A 97 1.25 9.50 32.34
N GLY A 98 2.41 9.96 32.79
CA GLY A 98 3.55 9.12 33.14
C GLY A 98 4.37 8.58 31.96
N GLU A 99 4.10 8.99 30.71
CA GLU A 99 4.95 8.61 29.57
C GLU A 99 6.33 9.28 29.63
N ALA A 100 7.40 8.54 29.29
CA ALA A 100 8.74 9.09 29.20
C ALA A 100 8.84 10.13 28.07
N VAL A 101 9.50 11.26 28.33
CA VAL A 101 9.72 12.33 27.32
C VAL A 101 10.44 11.76 26.10
N SER A 102 11.45 10.90 26.30
CA SER A 102 12.20 10.25 25.23
C SER A 102 11.32 9.38 24.30
N SER A 103 10.25 8.78 24.83
CA SER A 103 9.25 8.06 24.03
C SER A 103 8.48 9.02 23.13
N VAL A 104 8.05 10.17 23.68
CA VAL A 104 7.34 11.21 22.92
C VAL A 104 8.25 11.81 21.84
N THR A 105 9.51 12.12 22.16
CA THR A 105 10.50 12.60 21.21
C THR A 105 10.71 11.62 20.06
N LYS A 106 10.85 10.32 20.38
CA LYS A 106 10.98 9.27 19.37
C LYS A 106 9.75 9.21 18.47
N LYS A 107 8.54 9.23 19.04
CA LYS A 107 7.29 9.24 18.26
C LYS A 107 7.24 10.41 17.27
N LEU A 108 7.67 11.60 17.68
CA LEU A 108 7.70 12.79 16.82
C LEU A 108 8.72 12.65 15.68
N ASN A 109 9.96 12.25 16.00
CA ASN A 109 11.02 12.06 14.99
C ASN A 109 10.70 10.94 13.99
N ASP A 110 9.94 9.93 14.41
CA ASP A 110 9.56 8.80 13.56
C ASP A 110 8.34 9.09 12.66
N LEU A 111 7.74 10.28 12.71
CA LEU A 111 6.56 10.64 11.89
C LEU A 111 6.83 10.68 10.38
N GLY A 112 8.10 10.58 9.93
CA GLY A 112 8.44 10.70 8.51
C GLY A 112 8.25 12.13 7.98
N ILE A 113 8.37 13.13 8.86
CA ILE A 113 8.37 14.55 8.49
C ILE A 113 9.77 14.94 8.01
N LYS A 114 9.83 15.61 6.86
CA LYS A 114 11.07 16.16 6.31
C LYS A 114 10.93 17.63 5.99
N PHE A 115 11.95 18.42 6.31
CA PHE A 115 12.06 19.83 5.94
C PHE A 115 12.93 20.00 4.69
N TYR A 116 12.45 20.78 3.74
CA TYR A 116 13.20 21.13 2.54
C TYR A 116 13.46 22.64 2.56
N PRO A 117 14.72 23.09 2.74
CA PRO A 117 15.05 24.52 2.74
C PRO A 117 14.82 25.18 1.36
N ASN A 118 14.91 24.38 0.28
CA ASN A 118 14.51 24.73 -1.09
C ASN A 118 14.19 23.47 -1.90
N ASN A 119 13.67 23.64 -3.12
CA ASN A 119 13.25 22.55 -4.02
C ASN A 119 14.39 21.65 -4.54
N ASN A 120 15.64 22.07 -4.39
CA ASN A 120 16.82 21.34 -4.87
C ASN A 120 17.61 20.65 -3.74
N SER A 121 17.16 20.78 -2.49
CA SER A 121 17.87 20.24 -1.33
C SER A 121 17.47 18.80 -1.02
N ALA A 122 18.42 18.01 -0.54
CA ALA A 122 18.12 16.74 0.11
C ALA A 122 17.35 17.05 1.41
N GLY A 123 16.08 16.63 1.49
CA GLY A 123 15.22 16.90 2.63
C GLY A 123 15.87 16.47 3.95
N GLN A 124 15.74 17.33 4.96
CA GLN A 124 16.27 17.12 6.30
C GLN A 124 15.24 16.40 7.16
N ASP A 125 15.62 15.26 7.74
CA ASP A 125 14.77 14.56 8.70
C ASP A 125 14.57 15.39 9.98
N LEU A 126 13.41 15.22 10.60
CA LEU A 126 13.14 15.79 11.91
C LEU A 126 14.08 15.17 12.97
N LYS A 127 14.78 16.03 13.72
CA LYS A 127 15.76 15.64 14.74
C LYS A 127 15.57 16.43 16.04
N LEU A 128 14.41 16.26 16.66
CA LEU A 128 14.07 16.88 17.94
C LEU A 128 14.83 16.22 19.08
N THR A 129 15.22 17.04 20.05
CA THR A 129 15.80 16.62 21.33
C THR A 129 14.73 16.57 22.43
N ASP A 130 14.99 15.78 23.48
CA ASP A 130 14.10 15.71 24.65
C ASP A 130 13.90 17.07 25.33
N SER A 131 14.90 17.95 25.26
CA SER A 131 14.81 19.31 25.81
C SER A 131 13.80 20.16 25.03
N GLU A 132 13.82 20.09 23.70
CA GLU A 132 12.89 20.84 22.84
C GLU A 132 11.45 20.34 23.02
N VAL A 133 11.28 19.01 23.06
CA VAL A 133 9.97 18.39 23.30
C VAL A 133 9.44 18.77 24.69
N THR A 134 10.29 18.74 25.72
CA THR A 134 9.91 19.17 27.08
C THR A 134 9.45 20.62 27.09
N ALA A 135 10.19 21.53 26.45
CA ALA A 135 9.84 22.95 26.39
C ALA A 135 8.51 23.19 25.66
N ALA A 136 8.26 22.47 24.56
CA ALA A 136 7.02 22.59 23.79
C ALA A 136 5.80 22.00 24.52
N LEU A 137 5.99 20.90 25.26
CA LEU A 137 4.96 20.32 26.14
C LEU A 137 4.61 21.28 27.29
N ALA A 138 5.61 21.93 27.90
CA ALA A 138 5.40 22.91 28.97
C ALA A 138 4.55 24.11 28.52
N GLN A 139 4.73 24.57 27.27
CA GLN A 139 3.90 25.63 26.68
C GLN A 139 2.41 25.24 26.57
N ASN A 140 2.09 23.95 26.58
CA ASN A 140 0.73 23.41 26.55
C ASN A 140 0.22 22.97 27.93
N GLY A 141 0.88 23.41 29.01
CA GLY A 141 0.49 23.09 30.38
C GLY A 141 0.85 21.67 30.83
N ILE A 142 1.60 20.90 30.04
CA ILE A 142 2.11 19.58 30.43
C ILE A 142 3.37 19.77 31.26
N THR A 143 3.42 19.18 32.45
CA THR A 143 4.60 19.26 33.32
C THR A 143 5.44 17.98 33.22
N THR A 144 6.66 17.98 33.75
CA THR A 144 7.50 16.78 33.80
C THR A 144 7.97 16.50 35.22
N LYS A 145 8.24 15.23 35.52
CA LYS A 145 8.81 14.79 36.79
C LYS A 145 9.87 13.72 36.56
N ASN A 146 10.89 13.71 37.43
CA ASN A 146 11.89 12.66 37.44
C ASN A 146 11.35 11.44 38.19
N VAL A 147 11.31 10.29 37.53
CA VAL A 147 10.93 9.01 38.12
C VAL A 147 12.14 8.09 38.10
N SER A 148 12.54 7.63 39.27
CA SER A 148 13.63 6.67 39.43
C SER A 148 13.06 5.28 39.64
N THR A 149 13.47 4.31 38.82
CA THR A 149 13.14 2.90 39.00
C THR A 149 14.41 2.10 39.25
N LYS A 150 14.34 1.09 40.13
CA LYS A 150 15.42 0.14 40.33
C LYS A 150 15.19 -1.07 39.44
N GLY A 151 16.16 -1.38 38.58
CA GLY A 151 16.16 -2.63 37.82
C GLY A 151 16.46 -3.83 38.72
N SER A 152 16.25 -5.04 38.20
CA SER A 152 16.57 -6.31 38.89
C SER A 152 18.04 -6.39 39.34
N ASP A 153 18.93 -5.65 38.67
CA ASP A 153 20.37 -5.56 38.98
C ASP A 153 20.70 -4.50 40.05
N ASN A 154 19.68 -3.98 40.77
CA ASN A 154 19.79 -2.89 41.75
C ASN A 154 20.35 -1.56 41.19
N LYS A 155 20.43 -1.43 39.86
CA LYS A 155 20.82 -0.21 39.15
C LYS A 155 19.61 0.73 39.05
N THR A 156 19.76 1.95 39.56
CA THR A 156 18.73 3.00 39.45
C THR A 156 18.79 3.64 38.07
N THR A 157 17.64 3.72 37.40
CA THR A 157 17.47 4.47 36.16
C THR A 157 16.48 5.60 36.40
N THR A 158 16.89 6.83 36.10
CA THR A 158 16.03 8.02 36.20
C THR A 158 15.49 8.34 34.81
N GLN A 159 14.16 8.43 34.69
CA GLN A 159 13.48 8.88 33.48
C GLN A 159 12.71 10.17 33.76
N VAL A 160 12.74 11.10 32.81
CA VAL A 160 11.85 12.25 32.81
C VAL A 160 10.53 11.81 32.20
N VAL A 161 9.45 11.83 32.98
CA VAL A 161 8.10 11.48 32.51
C VAL A 161 7.20 12.69 32.53
N ILE A 162 6.21 12.71 31.65
CA ILE A 162 5.22 13.79 31.55
C ILE A 162 4.11 13.60 32.59
N SER A 163 3.55 14.71 33.06
CA SER A 163 2.35 14.76 33.87
C SER A 163 1.32 15.66 33.20
N ILE A 164 0.16 15.10 32.92
CA ILE A 164 -0.88 15.71 32.09
C ILE A 164 -2.01 16.20 33.01
N PRO A 165 -2.28 17.52 33.09
CA PRO A 165 -3.45 18.03 33.79
C PRO A 165 -4.74 17.53 33.14
N SER A 166 -5.77 17.25 33.94
CA SER A 166 -7.08 16.79 33.45
C SER A 166 -7.78 17.79 32.51
N SER A 167 -7.38 19.05 32.53
CA SER A 167 -7.87 20.10 31.62
C SER A 167 -7.28 20.04 30.21
N VAL A 168 -6.25 19.21 29.97
CA VAL A 168 -5.58 19.10 28.67
C VAL A 168 -5.99 17.80 27.98
N SER A 169 -6.82 17.92 26.94
CA SER A 169 -7.31 16.78 26.14
C SER A 169 -6.64 16.70 24.76
N ALA A 170 -6.35 17.85 24.15
CA ALA A 170 -5.67 17.95 22.87
C ALA A 170 -4.98 19.31 22.70
N PHE A 171 -3.93 19.35 21.88
CA PHE A 171 -3.22 20.58 21.50
C PHE A 171 -2.42 20.34 20.21
N ASN A 172 -1.81 21.38 19.65
CA ASN A 172 -0.92 21.26 18.50
C ASN A 172 0.50 21.66 18.87
N LEU A 173 1.47 20.95 18.30
CA LEU A 173 2.87 21.37 18.29
C LEU A 173 3.19 22.04 16.95
N THR A 174 3.89 23.16 16.98
CA THR A 174 4.31 23.90 15.78
C THR A 174 5.74 23.54 15.43
N LEU A 175 5.95 23.03 14.22
CA LEU A 175 7.28 22.92 13.64
C LEU A 175 7.51 24.10 12.69
N THR A 176 8.60 24.83 12.92
CA THR A 176 9.02 25.94 12.06
C THR A 176 10.38 25.61 11.46
N GLY A 177 10.41 25.47 10.13
CA GLY A 177 11.64 25.29 9.38
C GLY A 177 12.07 26.61 8.78
N THR A 178 13.33 27.00 8.99
CA THR A 178 13.89 28.26 8.52
C THR A 178 14.95 27.98 7.46
N SER A 179 14.93 28.75 6.37
CA SER A 179 16.06 28.84 5.45
C SER A 179 16.31 30.30 5.04
N GLY A 180 17.47 30.82 5.44
CA GLY A 180 17.76 32.25 5.36
C GLY A 180 16.69 33.10 6.06
N SER A 181 16.03 34.00 5.32
CA SER A 181 14.93 34.85 5.84
C SER A 181 13.54 34.24 5.68
N ARG A 182 13.43 33.01 5.17
CA ARG A 182 12.16 32.37 4.81
C ARG A 182 11.83 31.26 5.79
N THR A 183 10.55 31.09 6.07
CA THR A 183 10.07 30.04 6.98
C THR A 183 8.95 29.23 6.35
N ALA A 184 8.84 27.98 6.78
CA ALA A 184 7.68 27.13 6.59
C ALA A 184 7.19 26.68 7.95
N THR A 185 5.88 26.51 8.12
CA THR A 185 5.30 26.07 9.40
C THR A 185 4.29 24.94 9.19
N ILE A 186 4.33 23.93 10.05
CA ILE A 186 3.31 22.88 10.14
C ILE A 186 2.89 22.65 11.59
N GLN A 187 1.68 22.12 11.77
CA GLN A 187 1.09 21.81 13.08
C GLN A 187 0.97 20.30 13.24
N VAL A 188 1.48 19.72 14.32
CA VAL A 188 1.34 18.31 14.67
C VAL A 188 0.28 18.17 15.77
N PRO A 189 -0.90 17.59 15.46
CA PRO A 189 -1.91 17.31 16.47
C PRO A 189 -1.42 16.35 17.55
N VAL A 190 -1.71 16.67 18.80
CA VAL A 190 -1.41 15.84 19.97
C VAL A 190 -2.69 15.61 20.79
N VAL A 191 -2.94 14.38 21.22
CA VAL A 191 -4.08 14.01 22.08
C VAL A 191 -3.61 13.27 23.33
N THR A 192 -4.29 13.49 24.45
CA THR A 192 -3.97 12.84 25.73
C THR A 192 -4.84 11.61 25.94
N SER A 193 -4.26 10.49 26.38
CA SER A 193 -4.99 9.22 26.55
C SER A 193 -5.78 9.19 27.87
N GLY A 194 -6.90 9.90 27.90
CA GLY A 194 -8.00 9.77 28.88
C GLY A 194 -9.37 9.56 28.22
N ASN A 195 -9.47 9.78 26.91
CA ASN A 195 -10.63 9.45 26.08
C ASN A 195 -10.25 8.31 25.13
N SER A 196 -10.86 7.15 25.36
CA SER A 196 -10.61 5.90 24.66
C SER A 196 -10.73 6.01 23.13
N SER A 197 -9.65 5.70 22.42
CA SER A 197 -9.57 4.56 21.49
C SER A 197 -8.10 4.28 21.23
N ALA A 198 -7.68 3.04 21.53
CA ALA A 198 -6.32 2.59 21.33
C ALA A 198 -6.00 2.55 19.83
N SER A 199 -5.16 3.47 19.35
CA SER A 199 -4.56 3.37 18.02
C SER A 199 -3.27 2.56 18.12
N ASP A 200 -3.40 1.23 18.17
CA ASP A 200 -2.23 0.36 17.91
C ASP A 200 -1.78 0.59 16.46
N ASN A 201 -0.65 1.29 16.33
CA ASN A 201 -0.09 1.81 15.09
C ASN A 201 0.94 0.87 14.45
N THR A 202 1.03 -0.38 14.92
CA THR A 202 1.90 -1.42 14.34
C THR A 202 1.19 -2.29 13.30
N SER A 203 -0.14 -2.28 13.29
CA SER A 203 -0.98 -3.14 12.43
C SER A 203 -1.08 -2.63 10.99
N ALA A 204 -1.17 -3.56 10.04
CA ALA A 204 -1.31 -3.24 8.62
C ALA A 204 -2.71 -2.70 8.27
N PRO A 205 -2.84 -1.92 7.17
CA PRO A 205 -4.14 -1.44 6.68
C PRO A 205 -5.14 -2.56 6.41
N VAL A 206 -6.43 -2.27 6.57
CA VAL A 206 -7.52 -3.23 6.37
C VAL A 206 -8.40 -2.77 5.21
N PHE A 207 -8.64 -3.65 4.23
CA PHE A 207 -9.51 -3.35 3.10
C PHE A 207 -10.98 -3.60 3.41
N HIS A 208 -11.83 -2.76 2.81
CA HIS A 208 -13.27 -2.88 2.83
C HIS A 208 -13.80 -2.67 1.42
N TYR A 209 -14.93 -3.29 1.11
CA TYR A 209 -15.70 -2.93 -0.07
C TYR A 209 -17.18 -2.82 0.29
N SER A 210 -17.89 -1.99 -0.46
CA SER A 210 -19.32 -1.83 -0.38
C SER A 210 -19.98 -2.10 -1.72
N VAL A 211 -21.23 -2.56 -1.65
CA VAL A 211 -22.12 -2.73 -2.79
C VAL A 211 -23.27 -1.76 -2.58
N ASN A 212 -23.45 -0.80 -3.49
CA ASN A 212 -24.43 0.29 -3.39
C ASN A 212 -24.36 1.01 -2.03
N GLY A 213 -23.14 1.30 -1.57
CA GLY A 213 -22.88 1.98 -0.28
C GLY A 213 -23.03 1.10 0.96
N THR A 214 -23.54 -0.13 0.85
CA THR A 214 -23.63 -1.07 1.96
C THR A 214 -22.34 -1.88 2.09
N ARG A 215 -21.65 -1.79 3.23
CA ARG A 215 -20.38 -2.49 3.48
C ARG A 215 -20.59 -4.01 3.45
N SER A 216 -19.75 -4.72 2.71
CA SER A 216 -19.76 -6.18 2.66
C SER A 216 -19.05 -6.78 3.87
N SER A 217 -19.58 -7.88 4.38
CA SER A 217 -18.94 -8.72 5.40
C SER A 217 -17.86 -9.64 4.83
N ASN A 218 -17.86 -9.88 3.51
CA ASN A 218 -16.95 -10.83 2.89
C ASN A 218 -15.59 -10.17 2.65
N SER A 219 -14.53 -10.98 2.59
CA SER A 219 -13.22 -10.51 2.16
C SER A 219 -13.28 -10.06 0.70
N LEU A 220 -12.58 -8.97 0.37
CA LEU A 220 -12.35 -8.54 -1.02
C LEU A 220 -11.36 -9.48 -1.74
N ASN A 221 -10.44 -10.09 -1.01
CA ASN A 221 -9.41 -10.91 -1.61
C ASN A 221 -10.02 -12.18 -2.23
N GLY A 222 -9.75 -12.40 -3.52
CA GLY A 222 -10.31 -13.50 -4.29
C GLY A 222 -11.73 -13.26 -4.81
N GLN A 223 -12.34 -12.11 -4.54
CA GLN A 223 -13.64 -11.78 -5.10
C GLN A 223 -13.58 -11.67 -6.62
N VAL A 224 -14.66 -12.09 -7.26
CA VAL A 224 -14.79 -11.99 -8.71
C VAL A 224 -16.02 -11.16 -9.03
N PHE A 225 -15.82 -10.09 -9.79
CA PHE A 225 -16.90 -9.22 -10.25
C PHE A 225 -17.02 -9.34 -11.76
N GLN A 226 -18.25 -9.52 -12.26
CA GLN A 226 -18.54 -9.39 -13.69
C GLN A 226 -18.90 -7.94 -14.00
N VAL A 227 -18.27 -7.35 -15.02
CA VAL A 227 -18.56 -5.99 -15.51
C VAL A 227 -19.05 -6.03 -16.96
N ALA A 228 -19.81 -5.03 -17.38
CA ALA A 228 -20.28 -4.94 -18.77
C ALA A 228 -19.14 -4.61 -19.75
N VAL A 229 -19.28 -5.05 -21.00
CA VAL A 229 -18.34 -4.68 -22.08
C VAL A 229 -18.40 -3.16 -22.29
N ASN A 230 -17.24 -2.55 -22.48
CA ASN A 230 -17.05 -1.10 -22.64
C ASN A 230 -17.51 -0.25 -21.43
N SER A 231 -17.68 -0.84 -20.25
CA SER A 231 -18.01 -0.07 -19.05
C SER A 231 -16.83 0.79 -18.60
N ASN A 232 -17.11 1.94 -17.98
CA ASN A 232 -16.10 2.71 -17.27
C ASN A 232 -15.60 1.89 -16.08
N PHE A 233 -14.28 1.77 -15.94
CA PHE A 233 -13.68 1.00 -14.86
C PHE A 233 -12.61 1.82 -14.13
N ASN A 234 -12.76 1.90 -12.80
CA ASN A 234 -11.72 2.37 -11.90
C ASN A 234 -11.53 1.30 -10.81
N ALA A 235 -10.26 1.01 -10.48
CA ALA A 235 -9.86 -0.09 -9.60
C ALA A 235 -10.39 0.01 -8.15
N THR A 236 -10.90 1.15 -7.72
CA THR A 236 -11.54 1.30 -6.41
C THR A 236 -13.00 1.75 -6.47
N ASN A 237 -13.53 2.04 -7.66
CA ASN A 237 -14.91 2.47 -7.84
C ASN A 237 -15.39 2.11 -9.25
N PHE A 238 -16.26 1.11 -9.37
CA PHE A 238 -16.78 0.68 -10.67
C PHE A 238 -18.20 0.15 -10.53
N THR A 239 -18.88 0.02 -11.66
CA THR A 239 -20.22 -0.57 -11.73
C THR A 239 -20.11 -2.00 -12.21
N ASP A 240 -20.69 -2.94 -11.47
CA ASP A 240 -20.79 -4.33 -11.92
C ASP A 240 -21.84 -4.47 -13.04
N SER A 241 -21.93 -5.65 -13.62
CA SER A 241 -22.87 -5.95 -14.71
C SER A 241 -24.34 -6.00 -14.29
N GLU A 242 -24.63 -6.06 -12.99
CA GLU A 242 -25.98 -5.93 -12.46
C GLU A 242 -26.40 -4.45 -12.35
N GLY A 243 -25.43 -3.53 -12.41
CA GLY A 243 -25.64 -2.10 -12.21
C GLY A 243 -25.31 -1.64 -10.78
N ASN A 244 -24.77 -2.51 -9.93
CA ASN A 244 -24.39 -2.14 -8.58
C ASN A 244 -23.08 -1.34 -8.58
N GLN A 245 -23.02 -0.30 -7.76
CA GLN A 245 -21.78 0.41 -7.49
C GLN A 245 -20.92 -0.37 -6.50
N ILE A 246 -19.73 -0.77 -6.93
CA ILE A 246 -18.70 -1.38 -6.10
C ILE A 246 -17.70 -0.29 -5.72
N ALA A 247 -17.61 0.02 -4.43
CA ALA A 247 -16.63 0.97 -3.91
C ALA A 247 -15.69 0.26 -2.93
N ILE A 248 -14.39 0.46 -3.11
CA ILE A 248 -13.34 -0.17 -2.31
C ILE A 248 -12.58 0.92 -1.57
N SER A 249 -12.43 0.72 -0.26
CA SER A 249 -11.65 1.58 0.62
C SER A 249 -10.70 0.75 1.47
N ALA A 250 -9.80 1.43 2.17
CA ALA A 250 -8.95 0.81 3.16
C ALA A 250 -8.85 1.74 4.35
N ASP A 251 -8.91 1.17 5.54
CA ASP A 251 -8.74 1.85 6.81
C ASP A 251 -7.27 1.72 7.25
N GLN A 252 -6.75 2.68 8.02
CA GLN A 252 -5.36 2.67 8.50
C GLN A 252 -5.01 1.36 9.22
N ASN A 253 -5.95 0.84 10.01
CA ASN A 253 -5.93 -0.49 10.61
C ASN A 253 -7.31 -0.81 11.20
N ALA A 254 -7.47 -1.99 11.81
CA ALA A 254 -8.73 -2.45 12.40
C ALA A 254 -9.30 -1.53 13.50
N ASN A 255 -8.45 -0.72 14.14
CA ASN A 255 -8.83 0.17 15.24
C ASN A 255 -8.88 1.65 14.81
N ASN A 256 -8.54 1.96 13.55
CA ASN A 256 -8.49 3.31 13.02
C ASN A 256 -9.09 3.36 11.61
N THR A 257 -10.33 3.85 11.53
CA THR A 257 -11.15 3.92 10.31
C THR A 257 -10.82 5.10 9.40
N THR A 258 -9.72 5.82 9.64
CA THR A 258 -9.26 6.85 8.69
C THR A 258 -8.74 6.17 7.42
N SER A 259 -8.90 6.82 6.27
CA SER A 259 -8.54 6.20 4.99
C SER A 259 -7.05 5.99 4.84
N ALA A 260 -6.63 4.77 4.51
CA ALA A 260 -5.31 4.45 3.99
C ALA A 260 -5.21 4.79 2.50
N SER A 261 -4.00 5.11 2.03
CA SER A 261 -3.75 5.35 0.62
C SER A 261 -3.79 4.03 -0.15
N ILE A 262 -4.47 3.99 -1.30
CA ILE A 262 -4.56 2.79 -2.14
C ILE A 262 -3.88 3.06 -3.48
N THR A 263 -3.00 2.16 -3.88
CA THR A 263 -2.50 2.07 -5.26
C THR A 263 -2.96 0.77 -5.89
N SER A 264 -3.21 0.77 -7.19
CA SER A 264 -3.53 -0.44 -7.95
C SER A 264 -2.37 -0.82 -8.86
N SER A 265 -2.20 -2.11 -9.08
CA SER A 265 -1.36 -2.64 -10.15
C SER A 265 -2.25 -3.39 -11.14
N GLY A 266 -2.12 -3.03 -12.43
CA GLY A 266 -2.94 -3.54 -13.52
C GLY A 266 -3.98 -2.55 -14.01
N SER A 267 -4.19 -2.54 -15.33
CA SER A 267 -5.30 -1.85 -15.99
C SER A 267 -6.30 -2.88 -16.50
N VAL A 268 -7.59 -2.60 -16.34
CA VAL A 268 -8.67 -3.41 -16.91
C VAL A 268 -9.11 -2.76 -18.20
N ASN A 269 -9.03 -3.50 -19.31
CA ASN A 269 -9.58 -3.08 -20.59
C ASN A 269 -10.96 -3.73 -20.78
N THR A 270 -12.02 -2.97 -20.53
CA THR A 270 -13.41 -3.46 -20.59
C THR A 270 -13.92 -3.69 -22.01
N SER A 271 -13.16 -3.34 -23.05
CA SER A 271 -13.52 -3.67 -24.45
C SER A 271 -13.29 -5.14 -24.81
N GLU A 272 -12.50 -5.87 -24.02
CA GLU A 272 -12.12 -7.26 -24.30
C GLU A 272 -13.11 -8.25 -23.66
N ALA A 273 -14.24 -8.46 -24.32
CA ALA A 273 -15.28 -9.38 -23.85
C ALA A 273 -14.74 -10.80 -23.56
N GLY A 274 -15.11 -11.36 -22.40
CA GLY A 274 -14.69 -12.68 -21.94
C GLY A 274 -13.29 -12.73 -21.31
N ARG A 275 -12.52 -11.64 -21.39
CA ARG A 275 -11.25 -11.54 -20.69
C ARG A 275 -11.49 -11.25 -19.22
N TYR A 276 -10.65 -11.83 -18.37
CA TYR A 276 -10.58 -11.48 -16.96
C TYR A 276 -9.23 -10.86 -16.62
N TYR A 277 -9.26 -10.00 -15.60
CA TYR A 277 -8.11 -9.23 -15.12
C TYR A 277 -7.99 -9.39 -13.62
N ASN A 278 -6.78 -9.64 -13.12
CA ASN A 278 -6.49 -9.61 -11.69
C ASN A 278 -6.05 -8.19 -11.32
N VAL A 279 -6.82 -7.55 -10.45
CA VAL A 279 -6.55 -6.20 -9.96
C VAL A 279 -6.01 -6.33 -8.55
N THR A 280 -4.73 -5.99 -8.37
CA THR A 280 -4.10 -6.02 -7.05
C THR A 280 -4.05 -4.60 -6.51
N LEU A 281 -4.72 -4.39 -5.38
CA LEU A 281 -4.70 -3.15 -4.61
C LEU A 281 -3.69 -3.28 -3.48
N THR A 282 -2.90 -2.23 -3.26
CA THR A 282 -1.99 -2.12 -2.12
C THR A 282 -2.36 -0.90 -1.30
N ALA A 283 -2.83 -1.12 -0.09
CA ALA A 283 -3.07 -0.08 0.88
C ALA A 283 -1.77 0.21 1.64
N THR A 284 -1.38 1.48 1.73
CA THR A 284 -0.25 1.95 2.54
C THR A 284 -0.78 2.88 3.61
N GLY A 285 -0.60 2.45 4.87
CA GLY A 285 -0.96 3.24 6.05
C GLY A 285 0.05 4.36 6.30
N LEU A 286 -0.30 5.29 7.18
CA LEU A 286 0.54 6.45 7.52
C LEU A 286 1.85 6.05 8.21
N THR A 287 1.93 4.83 8.76
CA THR A 287 3.14 4.26 9.36
C THR A 287 4.04 3.55 8.35
N GLY A 288 3.67 3.56 7.06
CA GLY A 288 4.38 2.87 5.99
C GLY A 288 4.07 1.37 5.88
N GLN A 289 3.29 0.81 6.82
CA GLN A 289 2.81 -0.56 6.75
C GLN A 289 1.89 -0.76 5.56
N LYS A 290 2.01 -1.93 4.92
CA LYS A 290 1.28 -2.25 3.69
C LYS A 290 0.45 -3.51 3.85
N ASN A 291 -0.70 -3.52 3.20
CA ASN A 291 -1.48 -4.71 2.96
C ASN A 291 -1.90 -4.72 1.49
N SER A 292 -2.01 -5.90 0.89
CA SER A 292 -2.43 -6.05 -0.50
C SER A 292 -3.55 -7.08 -0.62
N VAL A 293 -4.52 -6.77 -1.48
CA VAL A 293 -5.62 -7.67 -1.83
C VAL A 293 -5.76 -7.73 -3.33
N THR A 294 -6.13 -8.90 -3.85
CA THR A 294 -6.35 -9.09 -5.28
C THR A 294 -7.78 -9.55 -5.50
N TYR A 295 -8.51 -8.84 -6.36
CA TYR A 295 -9.81 -9.27 -6.86
C TYR A 295 -9.72 -9.46 -8.38
N THR A 296 -10.67 -10.20 -8.94
CA THR A 296 -10.72 -10.50 -10.36
C THR A 296 -11.92 -9.80 -10.99
N VAL A 297 -11.72 -9.21 -12.17
CA VAL A 297 -12.77 -8.62 -12.98
C VAL A 297 -12.95 -9.47 -14.22
N LEU A 298 -14.13 -10.04 -14.43
CA LEU A 298 -14.54 -10.69 -15.67
C LEU A 298 -15.32 -9.69 -16.52
N VAL A 299 -14.82 -9.38 -17.72
CA VAL A 299 -15.59 -8.60 -18.69
C VAL A 299 -16.62 -9.54 -19.33
N ALA A 300 -17.91 -9.17 -19.28
CA ALA A 300 -19.03 -10.01 -19.71
C ALA A 300 -18.73 -10.71 -21.06
N PRO A 301 -18.71 -12.05 -21.11
CA PRO A 301 -18.35 -12.78 -22.32
C PRO A 301 -19.32 -12.52 -23.47
N SER A 302 -18.79 -12.35 -24.68
CA SER A 302 -19.56 -12.30 -25.93
C SER A 302 -19.63 -13.67 -26.63
N SER A 303 -18.78 -14.60 -26.22
CA SER A 303 -18.66 -15.95 -26.76
C SER A 303 -18.61 -16.98 -25.62
N LEU A 304 -18.34 -18.25 -25.97
CA LEU A 304 -18.23 -19.33 -25.00
C LEU A 304 -17.11 -19.07 -23.99
N GLN A 305 -17.43 -19.18 -22.71
CA GLN A 305 -16.51 -19.09 -21.58
C GLN A 305 -16.25 -20.50 -21.03
N THR A 306 -14.99 -20.81 -20.73
CA THR A 306 -14.61 -22.08 -20.11
C THR A 306 -14.90 -22.03 -18.60
N LEU A 307 -15.50 -23.09 -18.07
CA LEU A 307 -15.71 -23.32 -16.66
C LEU A 307 -14.50 -24.01 -16.03
N HIS A 308 -14.20 -23.62 -14.80
CA HIS A 308 -13.12 -24.12 -13.98
C HIS A 308 -13.70 -24.61 -12.65
N ALA A 309 -13.51 -25.90 -12.36
CA ALA A 309 -13.86 -26.44 -11.05
C ALA A 309 -12.88 -25.94 -9.99
N ALA A 310 -13.34 -25.88 -8.74
CA ALA A 310 -12.47 -25.60 -7.60
C ALA A 310 -11.36 -26.67 -7.50
N SER A 311 -10.22 -26.32 -6.92
CA SER A 311 -9.08 -27.23 -6.78
C SER A 311 -9.50 -28.57 -6.15
N GLY A 312 -9.15 -29.67 -6.82
CA GLY A 312 -9.51 -31.03 -6.38
C GLY A 312 -10.93 -31.48 -6.74
N GLN A 313 -11.72 -30.65 -7.41
CA GLN A 313 -13.06 -30.99 -7.88
C GLN A 313 -13.10 -31.23 -9.39
N THR A 314 -14.05 -32.05 -9.84
CA THR A 314 -14.28 -32.32 -11.27
C THR A 314 -15.60 -31.75 -11.80
N THR A 315 -16.42 -31.18 -10.90
CA THR A 315 -17.75 -30.67 -11.21
C THR A 315 -17.97 -29.27 -10.64
N ILE A 316 -18.72 -28.45 -11.38
CA ILE A 316 -19.15 -27.12 -10.96
C ILE A 316 -20.64 -27.18 -10.60
N PRO A 317 -21.04 -26.83 -9.36
CA PRO A 317 -22.45 -26.77 -8.98
C PRO A 317 -23.18 -25.65 -9.71
N THR A 318 -24.45 -25.89 -10.04
CA THR A 318 -25.35 -24.84 -10.53
C THR A 318 -26.29 -24.36 -9.42
N TYR A 319 -26.91 -23.21 -9.65
CA TYR A 319 -27.85 -22.58 -8.73
C TYR A 319 -29.06 -22.04 -9.48
N ASN A 320 -30.19 -21.94 -8.77
CA ASN A 320 -31.38 -21.20 -9.18
C ASN A 320 -31.61 -20.06 -8.18
N ILE A 321 -31.90 -18.86 -8.68
CA ILE A 321 -32.02 -17.66 -7.84
C ILE A 321 -33.43 -17.08 -7.94
N TYR A 322 -34.09 -16.90 -6.79
CA TYR A 322 -35.43 -16.31 -6.69
C TYR A 322 -35.40 -15.15 -5.69
N GLY A 323 -35.44 -13.92 -6.20
CA GLY A 323 -35.12 -12.73 -5.40
C GLY A 323 -33.70 -12.83 -4.85
N ASN A 324 -33.55 -12.78 -3.53
CA ASN A 324 -32.28 -12.94 -2.81
C ASN A 324 -32.01 -14.39 -2.35
N ASN A 325 -32.91 -15.33 -2.64
CA ASN A 325 -32.73 -16.74 -2.25
C ASN A 325 -31.92 -17.49 -3.31
N VAL A 326 -30.82 -18.10 -2.89
CA VAL A 326 -29.97 -18.96 -3.72
C VAL A 326 -30.25 -20.41 -3.37
N LEU A 327 -30.77 -21.18 -4.33
CA LEU A 327 -31.05 -22.60 -4.20
C LEU A 327 -30.08 -23.40 -5.07
N SER A 328 -29.61 -24.55 -4.58
CA SER A 328 -28.81 -25.46 -5.40
C SER A 328 -29.62 -25.96 -6.58
N GLY A 329 -29.03 -25.92 -7.77
CA GLY A 329 -29.61 -26.50 -8.97
C GLY A 329 -29.50 -28.02 -8.95
N SER A 330 -30.37 -28.68 -9.71
CA SER A 330 -30.39 -30.14 -9.84
C SER A 330 -29.31 -30.70 -10.77
N THR A 331 -28.53 -29.83 -11.42
CA THR A 331 -27.50 -30.20 -12.40
C THR A 331 -26.14 -29.60 -12.05
N THR A 332 -25.09 -30.16 -12.64
CA THR A 332 -23.70 -29.68 -12.51
C THR A 332 -23.04 -29.61 -13.88
N PHE A 333 -22.06 -28.73 -14.03
CA PHE A 333 -21.16 -28.74 -15.19
C PHE A 333 -19.86 -29.49 -14.88
N LYS A 334 -19.13 -29.89 -15.92
CA LYS A 334 -17.80 -30.52 -15.78
C LYS A 334 -16.70 -29.46 -15.86
N ASP A 335 -15.56 -29.74 -15.22
CA ASP A 335 -14.35 -28.94 -15.41
C ASP A 335 -13.96 -28.88 -16.89
N GLY A 336 -13.57 -27.70 -17.36
CA GLY A 336 -13.22 -27.43 -18.76
C GLY A 336 -14.42 -27.33 -19.71
N GLN A 337 -15.65 -27.50 -19.24
CA GLN A 337 -16.84 -27.32 -20.09
C GLN A 337 -17.03 -25.86 -20.49
N GLN A 338 -17.51 -25.63 -21.71
CA GLN A 338 -17.79 -24.28 -22.22
C GLN A 338 -19.28 -23.94 -22.15
N VAL A 339 -19.58 -22.70 -21.77
CA VAL A 339 -20.96 -22.17 -21.65
C VAL A 339 -21.05 -20.75 -22.18
N TYR A 340 -22.23 -20.34 -22.67
CA TYR A 340 -22.56 -18.94 -22.86
C TYR A 340 -22.85 -18.30 -21.51
N VAL A 341 -22.37 -17.09 -21.31
CA VAL A 341 -22.57 -16.31 -20.08
C VAL A 341 -23.50 -15.15 -20.38
N GLY A 342 -24.47 -14.92 -19.49
CA GLY A 342 -25.39 -13.80 -19.59
C GLY A 342 -24.71 -12.46 -19.34
N ASP A 343 -25.36 -11.37 -19.77
CA ASP A 343 -24.83 -10.02 -19.65
C ASP A 343 -24.76 -9.53 -18.21
N GLN A 344 -25.67 -10.00 -17.35
CA GLN A 344 -25.77 -9.58 -15.95
C GLN A 344 -25.38 -10.72 -15.00
N ALA A 345 -24.56 -10.38 -14.02
CA ALA A 345 -24.35 -11.18 -12.81
C ALA A 345 -25.32 -10.76 -11.69
N ARG A 346 -25.33 -11.51 -10.60
CA ARG A 346 -25.96 -11.15 -9.32
C ARG A 346 -24.99 -11.29 -8.18
N THR A 347 -24.96 -10.31 -7.29
CA THR A 347 -24.17 -10.41 -6.05
C THR A 347 -25.08 -10.61 -4.85
N ILE A 348 -25.04 -11.81 -4.25
CA ILE A 348 -25.86 -12.17 -3.08
C ILE A 348 -24.93 -12.63 -1.96
N ASN A 349 -25.06 -12.04 -0.77
CA ASN A 349 -24.22 -12.34 0.41
C ASN A 349 -22.72 -12.31 0.10
N GLY A 350 -22.29 -11.34 -0.72
CA GLY A 350 -20.89 -11.16 -1.12
C GLY A 350 -20.33 -12.28 -2.01
N VAL A 351 -21.20 -13.07 -2.67
CA VAL A 351 -20.83 -14.02 -3.71
C VAL A 351 -21.47 -13.58 -5.03
N SER A 352 -20.65 -13.48 -6.08
CA SER A 352 -21.12 -13.17 -7.44
C SER A 352 -21.52 -14.44 -8.18
N TYR A 353 -22.65 -14.39 -8.88
CA TYR A 353 -23.18 -15.46 -9.70
C TYR A 353 -23.45 -14.96 -11.11
N SER A 354 -23.06 -15.72 -12.12
CA SER A 354 -23.33 -15.41 -13.53
C SER A 354 -24.35 -16.39 -14.10
N ARG A 355 -25.29 -15.87 -14.90
CA ARG A 355 -26.21 -16.73 -15.67
C ARG A 355 -25.43 -17.47 -16.74
N VAL A 356 -25.77 -18.73 -16.96
CA VAL A 356 -25.11 -19.54 -17.97
C VAL A 356 -26.10 -20.42 -18.74
N SER A 357 -25.75 -20.73 -19.99
CA SER A 357 -26.46 -21.70 -20.82
C SER A 357 -25.50 -22.40 -21.77
N THR A 358 -25.80 -23.64 -22.15
CA THR A 358 -25.08 -24.36 -23.21
C THR A 358 -25.65 -24.08 -24.60
N LYS A 359 -26.76 -23.35 -24.72
CA LYS A 359 -27.47 -23.15 -25.99
C LYS A 359 -27.08 -21.85 -26.71
N SER A 360 -27.21 -20.71 -26.02
CA SER A 360 -26.90 -19.40 -26.58
C SER A 360 -26.82 -18.34 -25.47
N LYS A 361 -26.30 -17.15 -25.81
CA LYS A 361 -26.28 -16.00 -24.90
C LYS A 361 -27.69 -15.49 -24.55
N ASN A 362 -28.60 -15.48 -25.53
CA ASN A 362 -30.00 -15.09 -25.29
C ASN A 362 -30.69 -16.07 -24.33
N ASP A 363 -30.41 -17.36 -24.47
CA ASP A 363 -30.91 -18.38 -23.54
C ASP A 363 -30.30 -18.21 -22.15
N ALA A 364 -29.00 -17.92 -22.04
CA ALA A 364 -28.36 -17.60 -20.75
C ALA A 364 -29.04 -16.40 -20.08
N ASN A 365 -29.28 -15.32 -20.82
CA ASN A 365 -29.98 -14.13 -20.34
C ASN A 365 -31.40 -14.41 -19.87
N ALA A 366 -32.12 -15.35 -20.48
CA ALA A 366 -33.47 -15.75 -20.08
C ALA A 366 -33.50 -16.85 -19.00
N SER A 367 -32.40 -17.59 -18.82
CA SER A 367 -32.34 -18.74 -17.91
C SER A 367 -32.31 -18.34 -16.43
N ASN A 368 -32.71 -19.28 -15.57
CA ASN A 368 -32.45 -19.22 -14.12
C ASN A 368 -31.35 -20.20 -13.70
N VAL A 369 -30.37 -20.49 -14.56
CA VAL A 369 -29.25 -21.36 -14.24
C VAL A 369 -28.02 -20.49 -14.02
N TRP A 370 -27.47 -20.59 -12.82
CA TRP A 370 -26.35 -19.77 -12.38
C TRP A 370 -25.18 -20.64 -11.97
N VAL A 371 -23.98 -20.11 -12.14
CA VAL A 371 -22.76 -20.62 -11.49
C VAL A 371 -22.15 -19.48 -10.70
N MET A 372 -21.32 -19.78 -9.71
CA MET A 372 -20.49 -18.73 -9.11
C MET A 372 -19.59 -18.14 -10.21
N THR A 373 -19.49 -16.82 -10.29
CA THR A 373 -18.68 -16.11 -11.29
C THR A 373 -17.21 -16.54 -11.23
N SER A 374 -16.74 -16.94 -10.05
CA SER A 374 -15.40 -17.51 -9.86
C SER A 374 -15.13 -18.79 -10.65
N ALA A 375 -16.17 -19.55 -11.02
CA ALA A 375 -16.04 -20.73 -11.87
C ALA A 375 -15.81 -20.38 -13.35
N LEU A 376 -15.99 -19.13 -13.76
CA LEU A 376 -15.79 -18.68 -15.14
C LEU A 376 -14.38 -18.11 -15.39
N VAL A 377 -13.55 -18.07 -14.34
CA VAL A 377 -12.20 -17.51 -14.35
C VAL A 377 -11.27 -18.43 -13.57
N THR A 378 -9.97 -18.16 -13.62
CA THR A 378 -9.01 -18.72 -12.67
C THR A 378 -8.59 -17.59 -11.72
N PRO A 379 -9.32 -17.32 -10.63
CA PRO A 379 -9.07 -16.17 -9.79
C PRO A 379 -7.74 -16.29 -9.04
N ALA A 380 -7.02 -15.18 -8.89
CA ALA A 380 -5.65 -15.14 -8.35
C ALA A 380 -5.54 -15.68 -6.91
N ALA A 381 -6.61 -15.66 -6.11
CA ALA A 381 -6.58 -16.12 -4.72
C ALA A 381 -6.46 -17.64 -4.53
N THR A 382 -6.47 -18.42 -5.61
CA THR A 382 -6.15 -19.86 -5.60
C THR A 382 -4.70 -20.16 -5.94
N GLU A 383 -3.87 -19.14 -6.20
CA GLU A 383 -2.45 -19.32 -6.45
C GLU A 383 -1.68 -19.24 -5.13
N THR A 384 -1.40 -20.39 -4.52
CA THR A 384 -0.33 -20.49 -3.53
C THR A 384 0.93 -19.90 -4.18
N SER A 385 1.52 -18.87 -3.60
CA SER A 385 2.73 -18.25 -4.13
C SER A 385 3.91 -18.47 -3.20
N GLU A 386 5.09 -18.64 -3.79
CA GLU A 386 6.34 -18.79 -3.08
C GLU A 386 7.32 -17.71 -3.55
N ALA A 387 7.99 -17.06 -2.61
CA ALA A 387 9.05 -16.10 -2.92
C ALA A 387 10.33 -16.86 -3.32
N HIS A 388 10.82 -16.62 -4.53
CA HIS A 388 12.08 -17.17 -5.03
C HIS A 388 12.99 -16.07 -5.57
N THR A 389 14.30 -16.27 -5.44
CA THR A 389 15.30 -15.34 -5.99
C THR A 389 15.52 -15.59 -7.48
N VAL A 390 15.55 -14.53 -8.27
CA VAL A 390 15.94 -14.58 -9.68
C VAL A 390 17.44 -14.84 -9.79
N MET A 391 17.83 -16.02 -10.25
CA MET A 391 19.24 -16.43 -10.31
C MET A 391 19.91 -16.07 -11.64
N ILE A 392 19.15 -15.86 -12.70
CA ILE A 392 19.62 -15.28 -13.96
C ILE A 392 18.58 -14.24 -14.38
N GLU A 393 19.03 -13.08 -14.89
CA GLU A 393 18.11 -12.07 -15.42
C GLU A 393 17.07 -12.74 -16.32
N SER A 394 15.80 -12.59 -15.95
CA SER A 394 14.71 -13.33 -16.56
C SER A 394 13.79 -12.39 -17.29
N ARG A 395 13.55 -12.68 -18.57
CA ARG A 395 12.45 -12.06 -19.32
C ARG A 395 11.10 -12.59 -18.82
N GLY A 396 10.10 -11.71 -18.81
CA GLY A 396 8.70 -12.07 -18.68
C GLY A 396 8.13 -12.51 -20.04
N TYR A 397 7.34 -13.58 -20.03
CA TYR A 397 6.70 -14.13 -21.20
C TYR A 397 5.18 -14.18 -21.02
N ASP A 398 4.42 -14.06 -22.11
CA ASP A 398 2.99 -14.34 -22.10
C ASP A 398 2.73 -15.86 -22.18
N LYS A 399 1.45 -16.25 -22.15
CA LYS A 399 1.01 -17.66 -22.26
C LYS A 399 1.38 -18.34 -23.58
N ASN A 400 1.69 -17.57 -24.63
CA ASN A 400 2.08 -18.05 -25.95
C ASN A 400 3.62 -18.11 -26.11
N GLY A 401 4.38 -17.65 -25.11
CA GLY A 401 5.83 -17.64 -25.11
C GLY A 401 6.45 -16.39 -25.75
N ASN A 402 5.66 -15.35 -26.02
CA ASN A 402 6.16 -14.07 -26.51
C ASN A 402 6.71 -13.22 -25.36
N PHE A 403 7.73 -12.42 -25.64
CA PHE A 403 8.30 -11.50 -24.66
C PHE A 403 7.33 -10.35 -24.36
N THR A 404 7.08 -10.08 -23.08
CA THR A 404 6.11 -9.06 -22.64
C THR A 404 6.70 -7.65 -22.53
N GLY A 405 8.01 -7.50 -22.71
CA GLY A 405 8.74 -6.24 -22.45
C GLY A 405 9.32 -6.15 -21.04
N ASN A 406 8.86 -6.99 -20.10
CA ASN A 406 9.31 -6.95 -18.71
C ASN A 406 10.56 -7.81 -18.47
N VAL A 407 11.53 -7.25 -17.74
CA VAL A 407 12.77 -7.94 -17.35
C VAL A 407 12.90 -7.92 -15.84
N TYR A 408 13.20 -9.08 -15.28
CA TYR A 408 13.37 -9.32 -13.86
C TYR A 408 14.87 -9.41 -13.53
N PRO A 409 15.42 -8.42 -12.78
CA PRO A 409 16.85 -8.35 -12.51
C PRO A 409 17.37 -9.54 -11.70
N VAL A 410 18.62 -9.92 -11.94
CA VAL A 410 19.29 -10.95 -11.13
C VAL A 410 19.36 -10.52 -9.65
N TYR A 411 19.14 -11.49 -8.75
CA TYR A 411 19.07 -11.33 -7.29
C TYR A 411 17.87 -10.55 -6.75
N SER A 412 16.89 -10.21 -7.60
CA SER A 412 15.59 -9.75 -7.13
C SER A 412 14.76 -10.90 -6.56
N SER A 413 13.84 -10.58 -5.65
CA SER A 413 12.83 -11.53 -5.16
C SER A 413 11.61 -11.49 -6.05
N LEU A 414 11.04 -12.65 -6.36
CA LEU A 414 9.88 -12.80 -7.21
C LEU A 414 8.92 -13.84 -6.64
N ASN A 415 7.65 -13.47 -6.48
CA ASN A 415 6.62 -14.40 -6.05
C ASN A 415 6.12 -15.20 -7.27
N ILE A 416 6.33 -16.51 -7.24
CA ILE A 416 5.90 -17.43 -8.30
C ILE A 416 4.78 -18.34 -7.80
N VAL A 417 3.99 -18.86 -8.72
CA VAL A 417 3.10 -19.99 -8.47
C VAL A 417 3.94 -21.27 -8.65
N PRO A 418 4.05 -22.17 -7.66
CA PRO A 418 4.97 -23.32 -7.68
C PRO A 418 4.58 -24.41 -8.69
N LYS A 419 3.51 -24.22 -9.45
CA LYS A 419 3.10 -25.08 -10.57
C LYS A 419 3.95 -24.77 -11.81
N VAL A 420 4.72 -25.75 -12.27
CA VAL A 420 5.46 -25.66 -13.54
C VAL A 420 4.50 -25.80 -14.72
N VAL A 421 4.63 -24.90 -15.70
CA VAL A 421 3.91 -24.96 -16.99
C VAL A 421 4.90 -25.11 -18.14
N THR A 422 4.45 -25.71 -19.25
CA THR A 422 5.26 -25.88 -20.45
C THR A 422 4.72 -25.01 -21.59
N ILE A 423 5.56 -24.14 -22.14
CA ILE A 423 5.22 -23.23 -23.25
C ILE A 423 6.31 -23.43 -24.32
N ASN A 424 5.92 -23.81 -25.54
CA ASN A 424 6.84 -24.04 -26.66
C ASN A 424 8.05 -24.94 -26.30
N GLY A 425 7.79 -26.04 -25.58
CA GLY A 425 8.81 -27.02 -25.17
C GLY A 425 9.75 -26.56 -24.05
N LYS A 426 9.48 -25.43 -23.39
CA LYS A 426 10.27 -24.90 -22.27
C LYS A 426 9.41 -24.78 -21.02
N THR A 427 10.03 -24.92 -19.86
CA THR A 427 9.35 -24.90 -18.56
C THR A 427 9.38 -23.51 -17.92
N TYR A 428 8.25 -23.07 -17.40
CA TYR A 428 8.05 -21.78 -16.78
C TYR A 428 7.31 -21.89 -15.44
N TYR A 429 7.48 -20.89 -14.60
CA TYR A 429 6.54 -20.57 -13.53
C TYR A 429 5.71 -19.36 -13.93
N LYS A 430 4.45 -19.36 -13.53
CA LYS A 430 3.64 -18.14 -13.56
C LYS A 430 4.10 -17.22 -12.42
N ILE A 431 4.18 -15.92 -12.68
CA ILE A 431 4.40 -14.92 -11.64
C ILE A 431 3.07 -14.71 -10.91
N ALA A 432 3.07 -14.83 -9.59
CA ALA A 432 1.86 -14.70 -8.80
C ALA A 432 1.22 -13.31 -9.00
N GLY A 433 -0.09 -13.29 -9.23
CA GLY A 433 -0.84 -12.06 -9.48
C GLY A 433 -0.59 -11.40 -10.84
N LYS A 434 0.15 -12.04 -11.76
CA LYS A 434 0.36 -11.56 -13.14
C LYS A 434 0.15 -12.69 -14.16
N ASP A 435 -0.32 -12.35 -15.35
CA ASP A 435 -0.34 -13.29 -16.49
C ASP A 435 1.00 -13.27 -17.24
N GLU A 436 2.08 -13.33 -16.48
CA GLU A 436 3.44 -13.40 -16.98
C GLU A 436 4.12 -14.66 -16.48
N TYR A 437 5.08 -15.14 -17.26
CA TYR A 437 5.79 -16.38 -17.02
C TYR A 437 7.30 -16.14 -17.04
N VAL A 438 8.01 -16.78 -16.11
CA VAL A 438 9.48 -16.75 -16.03
C VAL A 438 10.03 -18.16 -16.14
N ARG A 439 11.20 -18.32 -16.75
CA ARG A 439 11.77 -19.65 -16.97
C ARG A 439 12.17 -20.29 -15.64
N VAL A 440 11.78 -21.56 -15.45
CA VAL A 440 12.22 -22.38 -14.30
C VAL A 440 13.74 -22.35 -14.17
N THR A 441 14.47 -22.46 -15.28
CA THR A 441 15.94 -22.44 -15.32
C THR A 441 16.55 -21.18 -14.73
N ASN A 442 15.83 -20.06 -14.68
CA ASN A 442 16.32 -18.79 -14.17
C ASN A 442 15.98 -18.56 -12.70
N ILE A 443 15.02 -19.33 -12.16
CA ILE A 443 14.51 -19.18 -10.79
C ILE A 443 15.02 -20.34 -9.93
N THR A 444 14.39 -21.51 -10.03
CA THR A 444 14.77 -22.72 -9.25
C THR A 444 15.85 -23.55 -9.94
N GLY A 445 16.11 -23.31 -11.22
CA GLY A 445 17.20 -23.91 -11.97
C GLY A 445 16.91 -25.31 -12.50
N THR A 446 17.98 -26.03 -12.84
CA THR A 446 17.94 -27.41 -13.33
C THR A 446 18.96 -28.23 -12.55
N GLN A 447 18.50 -29.32 -11.95
CA GLN A 447 19.37 -30.28 -11.30
C GLN A 447 20.20 -31.05 -12.34
N ARG A 448 21.52 -31.03 -12.20
CA ARG A 448 22.46 -31.75 -13.07
C ARG A 448 23.42 -32.58 -12.24
N LYS A 449 23.70 -33.81 -12.69
CA LYS A 449 24.66 -34.71 -12.04
C LYS A 449 26.06 -34.50 -12.59
N LEU A 450 27.05 -34.42 -11.72
CA LEU A 450 28.45 -34.28 -12.10
C LEU A 450 29.01 -35.60 -12.68
N THR A 451 29.65 -35.52 -13.83
CA THR A 451 30.35 -36.63 -14.49
C THR A 451 31.79 -36.78 -14.01
N ARG A 452 32.37 -35.70 -13.47
CA ARG A 452 33.75 -35.60 -12.98
C ARG A 452 33.80 -34.75 -11.71
N ASN A 453 34.89 -34.89 -10.96
CA ASN A 453 35.18 -33.97 -9.87
C ASN A 453 35.35 -32.54 -10.42
N ALA A 454 34.75 -31.56 -9.75
CA ALA A 454 34.67 -30.19 -10.23
C ALA A 454 35.06 -29.17 -9.16
N TYR A 455 35.80 -28.14 -9.57
CA TYR A 455 36.02 -26.95 -8.74
C TYR A 455 34.96 -25.90 -9.03
N ILE A 456 34.69 -25.05 -8.04
CA ILE A 456 33.80 -23.89 -8.16
C ILE A 456 34.66 -22.66 -8.48
N TYR A 457 34.22 -21.90 -9.48
CA TYR A 457 34.94 -20.77 -10.05
C TYR A 457 34.21 -19.45 -9.83
N TRP A 458 34.97 -18.40 -9.54
CA TRP A 458 34.51 -17.02 -9.51
C TRP A 458 34.64 -16.37 -10.89
N SER A 459 35.72 -16.72 -11.61
CA SER A 459 36.06 -16.21 -12.95
C SER A 459 36.80 -17.27 -13.76
N SER A 460 37.21 -16.96 -14.99
CA SER A 460 38.02 -17.83 -15.86
C SER A 460 39.34 -18.29 -15.26
N TYR A 461 39.90 -17.52 -14.31
CA TYR A 461 41.26 -17.75 -13.80
C TYR A 461 41.27 -18.02 -12.28
N ARG A 462 40.17 -17.78 -11.57
CA ARG A 462 40.12 -17.83 -10.11
C ARG A 462 39.01 -18.75 -9.60
N ARG A 463 39.36 -19.64 -8.67
CA ARG A 463 38.41 -20.44 -7.89
C ARG A 463 37.67 -19.57 -6.87
N THR A 464 36.43 -19.90 -6.56
CA THR A 464 35.66 -19.16 -5.56
C THR A 464 36.28 -19.38 -4.16
N PRO A 465 36.72 -18.33 -3.46
CA PRO A 465 37.30 -18.47 -2.12
C PRO A 465 36.32 -19.14 -1.15
N GLY A 466 36.85 -19.91 -0.19
CA GLY A 466 36.03 -20.60 0.81
C GLY A 466 35.16 -21.75 0.25
N THR A 467 35.35 -22.15 -1.00
CA THR A 467 34.62 -23.28 -1.60
C THR A 467 35.55 -24.46 -1.88
N GLY A 468 35.05 -25.66 -1.61
CA GLY A 468 35.75 -26.91 -1.88
C GLY A 468 35.57 -27.43 -3.30
N LYS A 469 35.92 -28.70 -3.47
CA LYS A 469 35.66 -29.48 -4.69
C LYS A 469 34.30 -30.18 -4.53
N MET A 470 33.54 -30.23 -5.61
CA MET A 470 32.35 -31.08 -5.74
C MET A 470 32.76 -32.41 -6.38
N TYR A 471 32.21 -33.51 -5.90
CA TYR A 471 32.59 -34.85 -6.30
C TYR A 471 31.69 -35.40 -7.42
N ARG A 472 32.28 -36.27 -8.25
CA ARG A 472 31.54 -37.03 -9.27
C ARG A 472 30.30 -37.69 -8.66
N GLY A 473 29.19 -37.64 -9.37
CA GLY A 473 27.92 -38.21 -8.94
C GLY A 473 27.06 -37.29 -8.08
N GLN A 474 27.60 -36.18 -7.54
CA GLN A 474 26.79 -35.19 -6.84
C GLN A 474 25.87 -34.44 -7.81
N THR A 475 24.66 -34.15 -7.34
CA THR A 475 23.69 -33.30 -8.06
C THR A 475 23.91 -31.84 -7.68
N VAL A 476 23.93 -30.96 -8.68
CA VAL A 476 24.07 -29.52 -8.52
C VAL A 476 22.99 -28.82 -9.30
N THR A 477 22.30 -27.88 -8.65
CA THR A 477 21.37 -26.98 -9.33
C THR A 477 22.15 -25.94 -10.14
N THR A 478 21.88 -25.93 -11.44
CA THR A 478 22.44 -24.98 -12.42
C THR A 478 21.38 -23.99 -12.87
N TYR A 479 21.76 -22.74 -13.15
CA TYR A 479 20.83 -21.71 -13.59
C TYR A 479 21.16 -21.19 -14.99
N GLY A 480 20.11 -20.98 -15.78
CA GLY A 480 20.14 -20.45 -17.12
C GLY A 480 20.96 -21.28 -18.11
N ALA A 481 21.31 -20.64 -19.22
CA ALA A 481 22.24 -21.19 -20.19
C ALA A 481 23.69 -21.11 -19.67
N ALA A 482 24.55 -22.00 -20.16
CA ALA A 482 25.97 -21.92 -19.87
C ALA A 482 26.56 -20.64 -20.47
N VAL A 483 27.37 -19.93 -19.70
CA VAL A 483 28.07 -18.71 -20.11
C VAL A 483 29.50 -19.03 -20.52
N THR A 484 29.99 -18.40 -21.59
CA THR A 484 31.38 -18.51 -22.01
C THR A 484 32.21 -17.51 -21.23
N PHE A 485 33.21 -17.98 -20.49
CA PHE A 485 34.18 -17.10 -19.84
C PHE A 485 35.31 -16.70 -20.79
N LYS A 486 36.13 -15.72 -20.39
CA LYS A 486 37.27 -15.20 -21.19
C LYS A 486 38.26 -16.27 -21.68
N ASN A 487 38.29 -17.44 -21.03
CA ASN A 487 39.13 -18.57 -21.44
C ASN A 487 38.47 -19.49 -22.49
N GLY A 488 37.38 -19.05 -23.13
CA GLY A 488 36.66 -19.80 -24.16
C GLY A 488 35.84 -21.00 -23.65
N LYS A 489 35.90 -21.32 -22.36
CA LYS A 489 35.18 -22.46 -21.78
C LYS A 489 33.80 -22.04 -21.29
N LYS A 490 32.84 -22.97 -21.38
CA LYS A 490 31.46 -22.78 -20.91
C LYS A 490 31.32 -23.17 -19.44
N TYR A 491 30.56 -22.37 -18.68
CA TYR A 491 30.30 -22.56 -17.26
C TYR A 491 28.82 -22.36 -16.96
N TYR A 492 28.27 -23.14 -16.05
CA TYR A 492 26.95 -22.90 -15.46
C TYR A 492 27.09 -22.10 -14.17
N LYS A 493 26.20 -21.13 -13.96
CA LYS A 493 25.96 -20.55 -12.64
C LYS A 493 25.30 -21.62 -11.75
N ILE A 494 25.70 -21.73 -10.49
CA ILE A 494 25.20 -22.78 -9.59
C ILE A 494 24.57 -22.21 -8.31
N GLN A 495 23.90 -23.08 -7.55
CA GLN A 495 23.29 -22.75 -6.24
C GLN A 495 24.23 -21.99 -5.30
N GLY A 496 23.65 -21.04 -4.57
CA GLY A 496 24.37 -20.17 -3.63
C GLY A 496 25.26 -19.12 -4.28
N CYS A 497 25.15 -18.88 -5.60
CA CYS A 497 25.83 -17.78 -6.26
C CYS A 497 25.13 -16.45 -5.91
N ALA A 498 25.90 -15.45 -5.47
CA ALA A 498 25.45 -14.09 -5.16
C ALA A 498 26.34 -13.03 -5.83
N ALA A 499 25.98 -11.75 -5.70
CA ALA A 499 26.75 -10.64 -6.30
C ALA A 499 28.22 -10.61 -5.82
N ASN A 500 28.42 -10.81 -4.51
CA ASN A 500 29.72 -10.87 -3.83
C ASN A 500 30.25 -12.30 -3.63
N ASN A 501 29.57 -13.31 -4.17
CA ASN A 501 30.00 -14.71 -4.07
C ASN A 501 29.67 -15.45 -5.37
N LYS A 502 30.50 -15.21 -6.40
CA LYS A 502 30.31 -15.81 -7.72
C LYS A 502 30.65 -17.30 -7.67
N ARG A 503 29.72 -18.16 -8.10
CA ARG A 503 29.87 -19.62 -8.09
C ARG A 503 29.48 -20.22 -9.44
N TYR A 504 30.47 -20.80 -10.11
CA TYR A 504 30.31 -21.39 -11.43
C TYR A 504 31.04 -22.74 -11.53
N ILE A 505 30.47 -23.69 -12.27
CA ILE A 505 31.13 -24.96 -12.60
C ILE A 505 31.18 -25.13 -14.12
N LYS A 506 32.29 -25.67 -14.64
CA LYS A 506 32.46 -25.95 -16.08
C LYS A 506 31.34 -26.85 -16.60
N ALA A 507 30.73 -26.46 -17.71
CA ALA A 507 29.62 -27.18 -18.32
C ALA A 507 29.99 -28.63 -18.68
N VAL A 508 31.23 -28.84 -19.15
CA VAL A 508 31.76 -30.17 -19.51
C VAL A 508 31.84 -31.18 -18.35
N ASN A 509 31.65 -30.73 -17.11
CA ASN A 509 31.63 -31.61 -15.94
C ASN A 509 30.23 -32.14 -15.62
N PHE A 510 29.21 -31.78 -16.39
CA PHE A 510 27.83 -32.25 -16.23
C PHE A 510 27.41 -33.16 -17.39
N TYR A 511 26.38 -33.99 -17.16
CA TYR A 511 25.64 -34.65 -18.23
C TYR A 511 24.76 -33.66 -19.01
#